data_AF-A0A6B2XE97-F1
#
_entry.id   AF-A0A6B2XE97-F1
#
_cell.length_a   1.000
_cell.length_b   1.000
_cell.length_c   1.000
_cell.angle_alpha   90.00
_cell.angle_beta   90.00
_cell.angle_gamma   90.00
#
_symmetry.space_group_name_H-M   'P 1'
#
loop_
_entity.id
_entity.type
_entity.pdbx_description
1 polymer ?
#
loop_
_entity_poly.entity_id
_entity_poly.type
_entity_poly.pdbx_seq_one_letter_code
_entity_poly.pdbx_strand_id
1 'polypeptide(L)'
;MNEWIVALSAALIGAGSALAGSVISARSTRAAGERQAEAALETLRLTIGEQRVARVHDQRRQAYVRFLEAADAVIETRRTGEGQAGDGTDLRRAYSVVLLEGPARPAEAAGALLARLRQRSSLDDLDAGRSEFVESARAALATGGG
;
A
#
# COMPACT_ATOMS: atom_id res chain seq x y z
N MET A 1 -62.66 16.78 36.49
CA MET A 1 -62.53 15.42 35.91
C MET A 1 -62.08 15.43 34.43
N ASN A 2 -61.59 16.57 33.88
CA ASN A 2 -61.33 16.72 32.43
C ASN A 2 -59.85 16.81 32.04
N GLU A 3 -58.92 17.03 32.99
CA GLU A 3 -57.48 17.18 32.68
C GLU A 3 -56.80 15.84 32.36
N TRP A 4 -57.21 14.77 33.03
CA TRP A 4 -56.68 13.42 32.79
C TRP A 4 -57.06 12.86 31.41
N ILE A 5 -58.23 13.24 30.88
CA ILE A 5 -58.73 12.76 29.57
C ILE A 5 -57.99 13.46 28.42
N VAL A 6 -57.63 14.74 28.57
CA VAL A 6 -56.84 15.49 27.58
C VAL A 6 -55.42 14.95 27.50
N ALA A 7 -54.81 14.62 28.64
CA ALA A 7 -53.47 14.03 28.68
C ALA A 7 -53.42 12.66 27.97
N LEU A 8 -54.44 11.82 28.18
CA LEU A 8 -54.51 10.49 27.57
C LEU A 8 -54.76 10.56 26.05
N SER A 9 -55.56 11.53 25.60
CA SER A 9 -55.84 11.77 24.17
C SER A 9 -54.60 12.29 23.42
N ALA A 10 -53.85 13.21 24.04
CA ALA A 10 -52.60 13.72 23.46
C ALA A 10 -51.52 12.64 23.35
N ALA A 11 -51.43 11.75 24.35
CA ALA A 11 -50.49 10.63 24.33
C ALA A 11 -50.79 9.63 23.20
N LEU A 12 -52.07 9.37 22.90
CA LEU A 12 -52.46 8.44 21.84
C LEU A 12 -52.12 8.96 20.43
N ILE A 13 -52.25 10.27 20.20
CA ILE A 13 -51.91 10.93 18.92
C ILE A 13 -50.38 10.93 18.71
N GLY A 14 -49.60 11.12 19.79
CA GLY A 14 -48.14 10.99 19.74
C GLY A 14 -47.66 9.57 19.44
N ALA A 15 -48.34 8.55 19.97
CA ALA A 15 -48.00 7.15 19.70
C ALA A 15 -48.39 6.70 18.27
N GLY A 16 -49.51 7.19 17.73
CA GLY A 16 -49.97 6.83 16.38
C GLY A 16 -49.13 7.41 15.24
N SER A 17 -48.57 8.61 15.42
CA SER A 17 -47.74 9.27 14.40
C SER A 17 -46.35 8.64 14.24
N ALA A 18 -45.86 7.90 15.25
CA ALA A 18 -44.59 7.17 15.18
C ALA A 18 -44.65 5.90 14.28
N LEU A 19 -45.82 5.24 14.21
CA LEU A 19 -45.98 4.02 13.40
C LEU A 19 -46.26 4.32 11.92
N ALA A 20 -46.97 5.41 11.62
CA ALA A 20 -47.22 5.83 10.24
C ALA A 20 -45.94 6.31 9.52
N GLY A 21 -45.00 6.92 10.25
CA GLY A 21 -43.68 7.29 9.70
C GLY A 21 -42.78 6.08 9.38
N SER A 22 -42.96 4.95 10.07
CA SER A 22 -42.12 3.75 9.94
C SER A 22 -42.31 3.02 8.61
N VAL A 23 -43.56 2.89 8.14
CA VAL A 23 -43.85 2.12 6.92
C VAL A 23 -43.44 2.86 5.64
N ILE A 24 -43.53 4.19 5.64
CA ILE A 24 -43.07 5.03 4.52
C ILE A 24 -41.53 5.10 4.51
N SER A 25 -40.90 5.22 5.68
CA SER A 25 -39.43 5.20 5.82
C SER A 25 -38.81 3.86 5.42
N ALA A 26 -39.47 2.74 5.71
CA ALA A 26 -38.98 1.39 5.35
C ALA A 26 -39.02 1.07 3.84
N ARG A 27 -39.79 1.83 3.04
CA ARG A 27 -39.89 1.67 1.58
C ARG A 27 -38.98 2.66 0.84
N SER A 28 -38.82 3.89 1.34
CA SER A 28 -37.90 4.88 0.78
C SER A 28 -36.43 4.52 1.01
N THR A 29 -36.10 3.92 2.15
CA THR A 29 -34.72 3.44 2.45
C THR A 29 -34.30 2.25 1.60
N ARG A 30 -35.22 1.41 1.11
CA ARG A 30 -34.89 0.29 0.20
C ARG A 30 -34.57 0.77 -1.22
N ALA A 31 -35.36 1.70 -1.76
CA ALA A 31 -35.11 2.26 -3.11
C ALA A 31 -33.92 3.23 -3.18
N ALA A 32 -33.54 3.86 -2.05
CA ALA A 32 -32.31 4.65 -1.93
C ALA A 32 -31.07 3.79 -1.62
N GLY A 33 -31.26 2.68 -0.90
CA GLY A 33 -30.19 1.74 -0.53
C GLY A 33 -29.61 0.95 -1.70
N GLU A 34 -30.41 0.60 -2.72
CA GLU A 34 -29.91 -0.14 -3.89
C GLU A 34 -28.96 0.70 -4.77
N ARG A 35 -29.26 2.00 -4.96
CA ARG A 35 -28.36 2.91 -5.70
C ARG A 35 -27.16 3.36 -4.86
N GLN A 36 -27.29 3.46 -3.54
CA GLN A 36 -26.15 3.70 -2.64
C GLN A 36 -25.26 2.47 -2.49
N ALA A 37 -25.80 1.25 -2.56
CA ALA A 37 -25.00 0.04 -2.58
C ALA A 37 -24.24 -0.10 -3.91
N GLU A 38 -24.83 0.29 -5.04
CA GLU A 38 -24.14 0.28 -6.33
C GLU A 38 -23.04 1.36 -6.43
N ALA A 39 -23.31 2.57 -5.93
CA ALA A 39 -22.30 3.63 -5.81
C ALA A 39 -21.21 3.31 -4.76
N ALA A 40 -21.56 2.64 -3.66
CA ALA A 40 -20.60 2.18 -2.65
C ALA A 40 -19.79 0.98 -3.14
N LEU A 41 -20.38 0.07 -3.93
CA LEU A 41 -19.67 -1.03 -4.57
C LEU A 41 -18.76 -0.54 -5.69
N GLU A 42 -19.15 0.48 -6.45
CA GLU A 42 -18.29 1.10 -7.46
C GLU A 42 -17.16 1.92 -6.80
N THR A 43 -17.48 2.70 -5.75
CA THR A 43 -16.46 3.37 -4.94
C THR A 43 -15.54 2.36 -4.26
N LEU A 44 -16.05 1.24 -3.76
CA LEU A 44 -15.24 0.16 -3.19
C LEU A 44 -14.43 -0.58 -4.27
N ARG A 45 -14.94 -0.76 -5.49
CA ARG A 45 -14.20 -1.36 -6.61
C ARG A 45 -13.07 -0.45 -7.09
N LEU A 46 -13.33 0.86 -7.19
CA LEU A 46 -12.33 1.90 -7.43
C LEU A 46 -11.30 1.93 -6.28
N THR A 47 -11.76 1.89 -5.03
CA THR A 47 -10.88 1.87 -3.84
C THR A 47 -10.06 0.58 -3.74
N ILE A 48 -10.60 -0.60 -4.10
CA ILE A 48 -9.87 -1.87 -4.09
C ILE A 48 -8.84 -1.89 -5.24
N GLY A 49 -9.16 -1.32 -6.40
CA GLY A 49 -8.23 -1.14 -7.51
C GLY A 49 -7.06 -0.22 -7.14
N GLU A 50 -7.38 0.97 -6.62
CA GLU A 50 -6.41 1.95 -6.12
C GLU A 50 -5.57 1.39 -4.96
N GLN A 51 -6.19 0.67 -4.02
CA GLN A 51 -5.47 0.00 -2.93
C GLN A 51 -4.59 -1.14 -3.43
N ARG A 52 -5.00 -1.89 -4.46
CA ARG A 52 -4.20 -2.98 -5.01
C ARG A 52 -2.97 -2.43 -5.75
N VAL A 53 -3.14 -1.37 -6.52
CA VAL A 53 -2.02 -0.68 -7.18
C VAL A 53 -1.08 -0.05 -6.14
N ALA A 54 -1.63 0.63 -5.12
CA ALA A 54 -0.84 1.20 -4.02
C ALA A 54 -0.09 0.13 -3.22
N ARG A 55 -0.70 -1.04 -2.96
CA ARG A 55 -0.03 -2.16 -2.27
C ARG A 55 1.11 -2.75 -3.09
N VAL A 56 0.93 -2.93 -4.40
CA VAL A 56 2.00 -3.41 -5.28
C VAL A 56 3.15 -2.39 -5.35
N HIS A 57 2.83 -1.10 -5.40
CA HIS A 57 3.83 -0.03 -5.37
C HIS A 57 4.62 -0.01 -4.05
N ASP A 58 3.92 -0.16 -2.93
CA ASP A 58 4.56 -0.20 -1.61
C ASP A 58 5.42 -1.46 -1.41
N GLN A 59 4.94 -2.62 -1.87
CA GLN A 59 5.72 -3.87 -1.87
C GLN A 59 7.02 -3.72 -2.67
N ARG A 60 6.97 -3.09 -3.85
CA ARG A 60 8.16 -2.78 -4.66
C ARG A 60 9.11 -1.82 -3.95
N ARG A 61 8.58 -0.76 -3.34
CA ARG A 61 9.38 0.20 -2.56
C ARG A 61 10.13 -0.52 -1.44
N GLN A 62 9.46 -1.38 -0.68
CA GLN A 62 10.07 -2.16 0.40
C GLN A 62 11.15 -3.11 -0.13
N ALA A 63 10.93 -3.76 -1.27
CA ALA A 63 11.92 -4.63 -1.91
C ALA A 63 13.21 -3.85 -2.27
N TYR A 64 13.08 -2.66 -2.85
CA TYR A 64 14.23 -1.82 -3.20
C TYR A 64 14.98 -1.31 -1.99
N VAL A 65 14.27 -0.90 -0.93
CA VAL A 65 14.88 -0.44 0.32
C VAL A 65 15.69 -1.57 0.96
N ARG A 66 15.12 -2.77 1.08
CA ARG A 66 15.84 -3.93 1.65
C ARG A 66 17.08 -4.31 0.87
N PHE A 67 17.05 -4.17 -0.46
CA PHE A 67 18.23 -4.39 -1.29
C PHE A 67 19.32 -3.35 -1.03
N LEU A 68 18.94 -2.07 -0.93
CA LEU A 68 19.89 -1.00 -0.62
C LEU A 68 20.51 -1.16 0.77
N GLU A 69 19.71 -1.47 1.78
CA GLU A 69 20.20 -1.71 3.14
C GLU A 69 21.22 -2.85 3.18
N ALA A 70 20.92 -3.96 2.50
CA ALA A 70 21.83 -5.09 2.44
C ALA A 70 23.09 -4.80 1.61
N ALA A 71 22.98 -3.98 0.55
CA ALA A 71 24.12 -3.57 -0.25
C ALA A 71 25.04 -2.63 0.54
N ASP A 72 24.45 -1.65 1.24
CA ASP A 72 25.17 -0.70 2.09
C ASP A 72 25.89 -1.44 3.23
N ALA A 73 25.28 -2.45 3.86
CA ALA A 73 25.94 -3.28 4.86
C ALA A 73 27.20 -4.00 4.31
N VAL A 74 27.13 -4.53 3.09
CA VAL A 74 28.28 -5.18 2.44
C VAL A 74 29.35 -4.15 2.01
N ILE A 75 28.95 -2.94 1.60
CA ILE A 75 29.88 -1.85 1.26
C ILE A 75 30.59 -1.35 2.53
N GLU A 76 29.87 -1.14 3.62
CA GLU A 76 30.45 -0.72 4.90
C GLU A 76 31.41 -1.77 5.44
N THR A 77 31.03 -3.06 5.38
CA THR A 77 31.93 -4.17 5.75
C THR A 77 33.26 -4.11 4.99
N ARG A 78 33.27 -3.67 3.73
CA ARG A 78 34.53 -3.49 2.97
C ARG A 78 35.31 -2.28 3.41
N ARG A 79 34.61 -1.18 3.71
CA ARG A 79 35.22 0.08 4.08
C ARG A 79 35.89 -0.01 5.45
N THR A 80 35.23 -0.63 6.41
CA THR A 80 35.68 -0.70 7.81
C THR A 80 36.36 -2.02 8.16
N GLY A 81 36.08 -3.09 7.40
CA GLY A 81 36.46 -4.46 7.75
C GLY A 81 35.55 -5.08 8.82
N GLU A 82 34.59 -4.33 9.36
CA GLU A 82 33.66 -4.77 10.40
C GLU A 82 32.30 -5.07 9.76
N GLY A 83 31.96 -6.36 9.67
CA GLY A 83 30.70 -6.83 9.08
C GLY A 83 30.13 -8.05 9.79
N GLN A 84 28.87 -8.35 9.52
CA GLN A 84 28.22 -9.52 10.10
C GLN A 84 28.39 -10.75 9.21
N ALA A 85 28.50 -11.91 9.85
CA ALA A 85 28.44 -13.19 9.16
C ALA A 85 27.02 -13.41 8.60
N GLY A 86 26.77 -12.94 7.38
CA GLY A 86 25.44 -13.02 6.77
C GLY A 86 25.16 -11.98 5.69
N ASP A 87 25.86 -10.84 5.72
CA ASP A 87 25.56 -9.68 4.88
C ASP A 87 25.48 -10.03 3.37
N GLY A 88 26.40 -10.87 2.90
CA GLY A 88 26.39 -11.34 1.50
C GLY A 88 25.23 -12.29 1.16
N THR A 89 24.70 -13.04 2.12
CA THR A 89 23.53 -13.91 1.97
C THR A 89 22.26 -13.07 1.97
N ASP A 90 22.16 -12.09 2.88
CA ASP A 90 21.01 -11.19 2.97
C ASP A 90 20.90 -10.29 1.74
N LEU A 91 22.02 -9.79 1.21
CA LEU A 91 22.05 -9.08 -0.07
C LEU A 91 21.52 -9.94 -1.23
N ARG A 92 21.90 -11.22 -1.28
CA ARG A 92 21.43 -12.13 -2.34
C ARG A 92 19.94 -12.45 -2.22
N ARG A 93 19.44 -12.58 -0.99
CA ARG A 93 18.02 -12.75 -0.71
C ARG A 93 17.24 -11.51 -1.15
N ALA A 94 17.70 -10.32 -0.77
CA ALA A 94 17.08 -9.06 -1.16
C ALA A 94 17.07 -8.87 -2.68
N TYR A 95 18.18 -9.20 -3.36
CA TYR A 95 18.25 -9.19 -4.83
C TYR A 95 17.23 -10.12 -5.47
N SER A 96 17.04 -11.33 -4.92
CA SER A 96 16.03 -12.28 -5.43
C SER A 96 14.62 -11.71 -5.34
N VAL A 97 14.31 -10.92 -4.30
CA VAL A 97 13.03 -10.22 -4.19
C VAL A 97 12.90 -9.12 -5.23
N VAL A 98 13.96 -8.35 -5.49
CA VAL A 98 13.97 -7.32 -6.56
C VAL A 98 13.74 -7.95 -7.94
N LEU A 99 14.32 -9.12 -8.21
CA LEU A 99 14.09 -9.86 -9.46
C LEU A 99 12.63 -10.28 -9.64
N LEU A 100 11.93 -10.61 -8.54
CA LEU A 100 10.56 -11.10 -8.59
C LEU A 100 9.53 -9.96 -8.62
N GLU A 101 9.79 -8.87 -7.90
CA GLU A 101 8.82 -7.78 -7.69
C GLU A 101 9.02 -6.60 -8.65
N GLY A 102 10.27 -6.38 -9.07
CA GLY A 102 10.68 -5.21 -9.84
C GLY A 102 10.50 -5.36 -11.36
N PRO A 103 10.35 -4.24 -12.10
CA PRO A 103 10.52 -4.25 -13.54
C PRO A 103 11.98 -4.55 -13.93
N ALA A 104 12.21 -4.89 -15.19
CA ALA A 104 13.51 -5.37 -15.69
C ALA A 104 14.67 -4.40 -15.39
N ARG A 105 14.46 -3.08 -15.52
CA ARG A 105 15.55 -2.11 -15.33
C ARG A 105 16.11 -2.04 -13.89
N PRO A 106 15.30 -1.93 -12.82
CA PRO A 106 15.82 -2.02 -11.45
C PRO A 106 16.50 -3.36 -11.16
N ALA A 107 15.97 -4.46 -11.71
CA ALA A 107 16.55 -5.79 -11.58
C ALA A 107 17.94 -5.90 -12.25
N GLU A 108 18.10 -5.33 -13.44
CA GLU A 108 19.38 -5.25 -14.15
C GLU A 108 20.40 -4.42 -13.37
N ALA A 109 20.01 -3.23 -12.90
CA ALA A 109 20.88 -2.36 -12.12
C ALA A 109 21.32 -3.02 -10.79
N ALA A 110 20.40 -3.71 -10.10
CA ALA A 110 20.73 -4.47 -8.90
C ALA A 110 21.70 -5.63 -9.19
N GLY A 111 21.53 -6.31 -10.33
CA GLY A 111 22.44 -7.35 -10.78
C GLY A 111 23.84 -6.82 -11.10
N ALA A 112 23.93 -5.65 -11.74
CA ALA A 112 25.19 -4.98 -12.02
C ALA A 112 25.93 -4.58 -10.74
N LEU A 113 25.22 -4.03 -9.75
CA LEU A 113 25.81 -3.72 -8.43
C LEU A 113 26.30 -4.99 -7.73
N LEU A 114 25.52 -6.07 -7.74
CA LEU A 114 25.93 -7.36 -7.15
C LEU A 114 27.18 -7.92 -7.85
N ALA A 115 27.29 -7.77 -9.17
CA ALA A 115 28.47 -8.18 -9.93
C ALA A 115 29.71 -7.37 -9.53
N ARG A 116 29.61 -6.04 -9.45
CA ARG A 116 30.69 -5.14 -8.98
C ARG A 116 31.13 -5.48 -7.56
N LEU A 117 30.16 -5.76 -6.68
CA LEU A 117 30.47 -6.27 -5.33
C LEU A 117 31.27 -7.56 -5.45
N ARG A 118 30.81 -8.58 -6.17
CA ARG A 118 31.55 -9.86 -6.30
C ARG A 118 32.95 -9.71 -6.90
N GLN A 119 33.15 -8.75 -7.79
CA GLN A 119 34.44 -8.47 -8.43
C GLN A 119 35.41 -7.67 -7.55
N ARG A 120 34.99 -7.24 -6.35
CA ARG A 120 35.77 -6.33 -5.47
C ARG A 120 36.18 -5.04 -6.19
N SER A 121 35.25 -4.45 -6.95
CA SER A 121 35.44 -3.13 -7.56
C SER A 121 35.74 -2.05 -6.51
N SER A 122 36.25 -0.90 -6.98
CA SER A 122 36.56 0.25 -6.11
C SER A 122 35.32 0.78 -5.40
N LEU A 123 35.49 1.51 -4.29
CA LEU A 123 34.36 2.11 -3.58
C LEU A 123 33.58 3.10 -4.48
N ASP A 124 34.28 3.86 -5.33
CA ASP A 124 33.66 4.80 -6.27
C ASP A 124 32.79 4.06 -7.30
N ASP A 125 33.23 2.91 -7.81
CA ASP A 125 32.44 2.09 -8.72
C ASP A 125 31.19 1.51 -8.05
N LEU A 126 31.27 1.21 -6.75
CA LEU A 126 30.14 0.71 -5.96
C LEU A 126 29.12 1.82 -5.71
N ASP A 127 29.58 3.03 -5.39
CA ASP A 127 28.71 4.21 -5.22
C ASP A 127 28.04 4.63 -6.53
N ALA A 128 28.76 4.53 -7.66
CA ALA A 128 28.19 4.72 -8.99
C ALA A 128 27.09 3.68 -9.28
N GLY A 129 27.37 2.39 -9.04
CA GLY A 129 26.39 1.32 -9.24
C GLY A 129 25.17 1.41 -8.31
N ARG A 130 25.36 1.90 -7.08
CA ARG A 130 24.27 2.20 -6.15
C ARG A 130 23.40 3.33 -6.67
N SER A 131 24.01 4.40 -7.18
CA SER A 131 23.28 5.55 -7.75
C SER A 131 22.46 5.15 -8.98
N GLU A 132 23.03 4.35 -9.88
CA GLU A 132 22.32 3.76 -11.04
C GLU A 132 21.07 2.97 -10.60
N PHE A 133 21.19 2.15 -9.55
CA PHE A 133 20.04 1.41 -9.02
C PHE A 133 18.97 2.36 -8.46
N VAL A 134 19.36 3.37 -7.67
CA VAL A 134 18.42 4.35 -7.09
C VAL A 134 17.67 5.11 -8.18
N GLU A 135 18.37 5.56 -9.22
CA GLU A 135 17.76 6.25 -10.36
C GLU A 135 16.76 5.35 -11.10
N SER A 136 17.14 4.10 -11.37
CA SER A 136 16.28 3.12 -12.01
C SER A 136 15.04 2.79 -11.17
N ALA A 137 15.21 2.61 -9.86
CA ALA A 137 14.13 2.37 -8.91
C ALA A 137 13.15 3.56 -8.84
N ARG A 138 13.66 4.80 -8.79
CA ARG A 138 12.83 6.01 -8.81
C ARG A 138 12.03 6.13 -10.10
N ALA A 139 12.67 5.89 -11.26
CA ALA A 139 11.99 5.90 -12.55
C ALA A 139 10.86 4.85 -12.60
N ALA A 140 11.14 3.63 -12.13
CA ALA A 140 10.16 2.56 -12.07
C ALA A 140 8.96 2.88 -11.16
N LEU A 141 9.20 3.53 -10.04
CA LEU A 141 8.14 3.97 -9.13
C LEU A 141 7.33 5.15 -9.70
N ALA A 142 7.95 6.03 -10.49
CA ALA A 142 7.25 7.14 -11.14
C ALA A 142 6.32 6.65 -12.27
N THR A 143 6.71 5.63 -13.03
CA THR A 143 5.90 5.08 -14.13
C THR A 143 4.70 4.25 -13.65
N GLY A 144 4.72 3.73 -12.42
CA GLY A 144 3.63 2.92 -11.85
C GLY A 144 2.55 3.71 -11.09
N GLY A 145 2.63 5.04 -11.06
CA GLY A 145 1.70 5.91 -10.32
C GLY A 145 0.92 6.90 -11.19
N GLY A 146 0.93 6.73 -12.51
CA GLY A 146 0.20 7.54 -13.49
C GLY A 146 -0.92 6.76 -14.17
#